data_AF-A0A482XT27-F1
#
_entry.id   AF-A0A482XT27-F1
#
_cell.length_a   1.000
_cell.length_b   1.000
_cell.length_c   1.000
_cell.angle_alpha   90.00
_cell.angle_beta   90.00
_cell.angle_gamma   90.00
#
_symmetry.space_group_name_H-M   'P 1'
#
loop_
_entity.id
_entity.type
_entity.pdbx_description
1 polymer ?
#
loop_
_entity_poly.entity_id
_entity_poly.type
_entity_poly.pdbx_seq_one_letter_code
_entity_poly.pdbx_strand_id
1 'polypeptide(L)'
;MGFHAPRKSTYHHDEAVAVRNQDQVALISQLLRVKQETLLAALTAKRARASGETLVINYRLPEAIAARDAMAKCLYGALFDWIVLQKCLFLFFCTG
;
A
#
# COMPACT_ATOMS: atom_id res chain seq x y z
N MET A 1 27.00 -6.07 34.65
CA MET A 1 25.70 -6.78 34.56
C MET A 1 24.62 -5.74 34.33
N GLY A 2 24.01 -5.73 33.15
CA GLY A 2 22.87 -4.87 32.83
C GLY A 2 22.00 -5.61 31.83
N PHE A 3 20.93 -6.25 32.30
CA PHE A 3 19.96 -6.92 31.44
C PHE A 3 19.08 -5.86 30.77
N HIS A 4 19.31 -5.60 29.48
CA HIS A 4 18.32 -4.94 28.63
C HIS A 4 17.29 -5.98 28.22
N ALA A 5 16.14 -5.99 28.89
CA ALA A 5 14.98 -6.73 28.43
C ALA A 5 14.46 -6.07 27.14
N PRO A 6 14.28 -6.79 26.02
CA PRO A 6 13.53 -6.26 24.90
C PRO A 6 12.08 -6.08 25.34
N ARG A 7 11.60 -4.84 25.31
CA ARG A 7 10.21 -4.49 25.60
C ARG A 7 9.34 -5.14 24.54
N LYS A 8 8.73 -6.28 24.88
CA LYS A 8 7.64 -6.88 24.09
C LYS A 8 6.51 -5.86 24.06
N SER A 9 6.37 -5.20 22.92
CA SER A 9 5.24 -4.31 22.69
C SER A 9 4.00 -5.15 22.41
N THR A 10 3.19 -5.34 23.44
CA THR A 10 1.85 -5.94 23.35
C THR A 10 0.93 -4.93 22.66
N TYR A 11 0.94 -4.89 21.33
CA TYR A 11 -0.07 -4.18 20.53
C TYR A 11 -1.22 -5.14 20.22
N HIS A 12 -2.44 -4.73 20.57
CA HIS A 12 -3.72 -5.45 20.46
C HIS A 12 -3.85 -6.27 19.16
N HIS A 13 -3.89 -7.60 19.29
CA HIS A 13 -3.79 -8.53 18.16
C HIS A 13 -5.13 -9.17 17.73
N ASP A 14 -6.28 -8.66 18.18
CA ASP A 14 -7.55 -9.39 18.05
C ASP A 14 -8.41 -9.04 16.82
N GLU A 15 -8.09 -7.98 16.07
CA GLU A 15 -8.91 -7.53 14.92
C GLU A 15 -8.12 -7.37 13.61
N ALA A 16 -7.11 -8.21 13.40
CA ALA A 16 -6.36 -8.20 12.15
C ALA A 16 -7.23 -8.72 10.99
N VAL A 17 -7.19 -8.03 9.85
CA VAL A 17 -7.94 -8.42 8.65
C VAL A 17 -7.08 -9.18 7.64
N ALA A 18 -7.73 -10.09 6.91
CA ALA A 18 -7.14 -10.84 5.81
C ALA A 18 -7.91 -10.61 4.50
N VAL A 19 -7.19 -10.70 3.38
CA VAL A 19 -7.80 -10.59 2.05
C VAL A 19 -8.50 -11.90 1.70
N ARG A 20 -9.79 -11.82 1.34
CA ARG A 20 -10.61 -13.00 1.03
C ARG A 20 -10.21 -13.70 -0.28
N ASN A 21 -9.86 -12.92 -1.30
CA ASN A 21 -9.59 -13.44 -2.63
C ASN A 21 -8.12 -13.19 -3.01
N GLN A 22 -7.29 -14.22 -2.87
CA GLN A 22 -5.86 -14.13 -3.16
C GLN A 22 -5.56 -14.14 -4.66
N ASP A 23 -6.42 -14.75 -5.48
CA ASP A 23 -6.28 -14.80 -6.94
C ASP A 23 -6.39 -13.40 -7.55
N GLN A 24 -7.31 -12.58 -7.02
CA GLN A 24 -7.43 -11.17 -7.41
C GLN A 24 -6.16 -10.39 -7.05
N VAL A 25 -5.57 -10.64 -5.88
CA VAL A 25 -4.28 -10.01 -5.49
C VAL A 25 -3.16 -10.46 -6.43
N ALA A 26 -3.12 -11.74 -6.82
CA ALA A 26 -2.14 -12.24 -7.78
C ALA A 26 -2.27 -11.52 -9.13
N LEU A 27 -3.49 -11.45 -9.68
CA LEU A 27 -3.77 -10.76 -10.93
C LEU A 27 -3.35 -9.28 -10.87
N ILE A 28 -3.78 -8.56 -9.84
CA ILE A 28 -3.45 -7.13 -9.69
C ILE A 28 -1.95 -6.93 -9.51
N SER A 29 -1.28 -7.81 -8.77
CA SER A 29 0.18 -7.74 -8.59
C SER A 29 0.94 -7.91 -9.91
N GLN A 30 0.45 -8.78 -10.81
CA GLN A 30 1.02 -8.96 -12.14
C GLN A 30 0.81 -7.72 -13.01
N LEU A 31 -0.40 -7.14 -12.99
CA LEU A 31 -0.72 -5.91 -13.73
C LEU A 31 0.14 -4.73 -13.28
N LEU A 32 0.32 -4.57 -11.97
CA LEU A 32 1.14 -3.51 -11.37
C LEU A 32 2.64 -3.82 -11.37
N ARG A 33 3.05 -5.03 -11.79
CA ARG A 33 4.44 -5.53 -11.74
C ARG A 33 5.08 -5.43 -10.35
N VAL A 34 4.30 -5.71 -9.30
CA VAL A 34 4.77 -5.75 -7.91
C VAL A 34 4.70 -7.17 -7.37
N LYS A 35 5.46 -7.46 -6.31
CA LYS A 35 5.35 -8.77 -5.63
C LYS A 35 4.00 -8.90 -4.94
N GLN A 36 3.34 -10.03 -5.09
CA GLN A 36 2.05 -10.32 -4.46
C GLN A 36 2.09 -10.12 -2.94
N GLU A 37 3.15 -10.61 -2.28
CA GLU A 37 3.37 -10.44 -0.83
C GLU A 37 3.42 -8.97 -0.40
N THR A 38 4.01 -8.11 -1.24
CA THR A 38 4.11 -6.67 -0.97
C THR A 38 2.75 -6.01 -1.08
N LEU A 39 1.97 -6.36 -2.10
CA LEU A 39 0.60 -5.86 -2.26
C LEU A 39 -0.31 -6.34 -1.15
N LEU A 40 -0.20 -7.61 -0.76
CA LEU A 40 -0.96 -8.20 0.35
C LEU A 40 -0.65 -7.47 1.65
N ALA A 41 0.63 -7.32 2.00
CA ALA A 41 1.04 -6.60 3.20
C ALA A 41 0.56 -5.14 3.20
N ALA A 42 0.59 -4.46 2.05
CA ALA A 42 0.09 -3.09 1.92
C ALA A 42 -1.44 -2.98 2.09
N LEU A 43 -2.19 -4.06 1.80
CA LEU A 43 -3.64 -4.11 1.98
C LEU A 43 -4.04 -4.46 3.43
N THR A 44 -3.18 -5.11 4.20
CA THR A 44 -3.50 -5.63 5.55
C THR A 44 -2.76 -4.91 6.67
N ALA A 45 -1.70 -4.14 6.39
CA ALA A 45 -0.93 -3.43 7.41
C ALA A 45 -0.31 -2.13 6.91
N LYS A 46 -0.13 -1.18 7.83
CA LYS A 46 0.71 0.02 7.62
C LYS A 46 2.07 -0.15 8.29
N ARG A 47 3.11 0.41 7.66
CA ARG A 47 4.43 0.59 8.26
C ARG A 47 4.55 2.01 8.80
N ALA A 48 4.73 2.15 10.10
CA ALA A 48 4.99 3.42 10.76
C ALA A 48 6.45 3.46 11.23
N ARG A 49 7.14 4.57 11.00
CA ARG A 49 8.52 4.75 11.45
C ARG A 49 8.50 5.55 12.76
N ALA A 50 9.03 4.98 13.84
CA ALA A 50 9.07 5.60 15.15
C ALA A 50 10.46 5.41 15.76
N SER A 51 11.11 6.52 16.16
CA SER A 51 12.38 6.48 16.93
C SER A 51 13.50 5.61 16.32
N GLY A 52 13.58 5.52 14.99
CA GLY A 52 14.59 4.71 14.28
C GLY A 52 14.16 3.27 13.93
N GLU A 53 13.02 2.82 14.46
CA GLU A 53 12.46 1.49 14.20
C GLU A 53 11.26 1.58 13.23
N THR A 54 11.03 0.49 12.49
CA THR A 54 9.83 0.35 11.63
C THR A 54 8.85 -0.59 12.29
N LEU A 55 7.72 -0.05 12.73
CA LEU A 55 6.62 -0.80 13.32
C LEU A 55 5.62 -1.19 12.22
N VAL A 56 5.26 -2.47 12.16
CA VAL A 56 4.17 -2.96 11.32
C VAL A 56 2.89 -3.00 12.18
N ILE A 57 1.87 -2.27 11.74
CA ILE A 57 0.57 -2.18 12.42
C ILE A 57 -0.47 -2.77 11.48
N ASN A 58 -1.10 -3.88 11.87
CA ASN A 58 -2.18 -4.49 11.11
C ASN A 58 -3.41 -3.58 11.11
N TYR A 59 -4.09 -3.50 9.98
CA TYR A 59 -5.32 -2.74 9.84
C TYR A 59 -6.51 -3.44 10.49
N ARG A 60 -7.42 -2.64 11.02
CA ARG A 60 -8.82 -3.04 11.23
C ARG A 60 -9.59 -2.97 9.91
N LEU A 61 -10.75 -3.63 9.84
CA LEU A 61 -11.60 -3.64 8.64
C LEU A 61 -11.86 -2.25 8.01
N PRO A 62 -12.30 -1.21 8.76
CA PRO A 62 -12.52 0.10 8.16
C PRO A 62 -11.23 0.73 7.61
N GLU A 63 -10.08 0.53 8.28
CA GLU A 63 -8.79 1.04 7.81
C GLU A 63 -8.33 0.31 6.53
N ALA A 64 -8.52 -1.00 6.45
CA ALA A 64 -8.17 -1.79 5.27
C ALA A 64 -9.02 -1.40 4.05
N ILE A 65 -10.32 -1.13 4.24
CA ILE A 65 -11.20 -0.62 3.19
C ILE A 65 -10.71 0.77 2.72
N ALA A 66 -10.43 1.67 3.66
CA ALA A 66 -9.93 3.01 3.34
C ALA A 66 -8.58 2.96 2.61
N ALA A 67 -7.66 2.09 3.03
CA ALA A 67 -6.35 1.89 2.39
C ALA A 67 -6.50 1.38 0.95
N ARG A 68 -7.38 0.40 0.71
CA ARG A 68 -7.71 -0.08 -0.64
C ARG A 68 -8.25 1.06 -1.52
N ASP A 69 -9.21 1.82 -1.01
CA ASP A 69 -9.84 2.89 -1.78
C ASP A 69 -8.87 4.02 -2.08
N ALA A 70 -7.98 4.35 -1.14
CA ALA A 70 -6.89 5.30 -1.36
C ALA A 70 -5.92 4.81 -2.43
N MET A 71 -5.48 3.54 -2.38
CA MET A 71 -4.61 2.97 -3.41
C MET A 71 -5.27 3.01 -4.80
N ALA A 72 -6.55 2.64 -4.90
CA ALA A 72 -7.28 2.72 -6.15
C ALA A 72 -7.33 4.16 -6.69
N LYS A 73 -7.67 5.15 -5.84
CA LYS A 73 -7.69 6.57 -6.23
C LYS A 73 -6.33 7.06 -6.70
N CYS A 74 -5.25 6.70 -6.01
CA CYS A 74 -3.90 7.07 -6.42
C CYS A 74 -3.50 6.46 -7.77
N LEU A 75 -3.84 5.18 -8.01
CA LEU A 75 -3.57 4.52 -9.29
C LEU A 75 -4.33 5.16 -10.44
N TYR A 76 -5.64 5.41 -10.26
CA TYR A 76 -6.45 6.08 -11.28
C TYR A 76 -6.02 7.52 -11.52
N GLY A 77 -5.67 8.25 -10.45
CA GLY A 77 -5.13 9.61 -10.54
C GLY A 77 -3.83 9.65 -11.34
N ALA A 78 -2.85 8.82 -10.98
CA ALA A 78 -1.57 8.74 -11.69
C ALA A 78 -1.73 8.34 -13.17
N LEU A 79 -2.65 7.43 -13.48
CA LEU A 79 -2.95 7.04 -14.85
C LEU A 79 -3.60 8.18 -15.63
N PHE A 80 -4.57 8.87 -15.03
CA PHE A 80 -5.22 10.02 -15.65
C PHE A 80 -4.22 11.14 -15.92
N ASP A 81 -3.41 11.49 -14.91
CA ASP A 81 -2.36 12.51 -15.03
C ASP A 81 -1.38 12.15 -16.15
N TRP A 82 -0.97 10.88 -16.26
CA TRP A 82 -0.12 10.41 -17.36
C TRP A 82 -0.79 10.57 -18.74
N ILE A 83 -2.07 10.21 -18.87
CA ILE A 83 -2.82 10.36 -20.13
C ILE A 83 -2.93 11.84 -20.52
N VAL A 84 -3.26 12.72 -19.58
CA VAL A 84 -3.39 14.16 -19.82
C VAL A 84 -2.04 14.77 -20.21
N LEU A 85 -0.98 14.45 -19.47
CA LEU A 85 0.38 14.90 -19.78
C LEU A 85 0.83 14.42 -21.16
N GLN A 86 0.51 13.18 -21.55
CA GLN A 86 0.83 12.67 -22.88
C GLN A 86 0.10 13.44 -24.00
N LYS A 87 -1.17 13.82 -23.80
CA LYS A 87 -1.92 14.66 -24.75
C LYS A 87 -1.36 16.09 -24.82
N CYS A 88 -0.98 16.67 -23.68
CA CYS A 88 -0.35 17.99 -23.63
C CYS A 88 1.02 17.99 -24.32
N LEU A 89 1.84 16.94 -24.13
CA LEU A 89 3.16 16.83 -24.74
C LEU A 89 3.07 16.62 -26.28
N PHE A 90 2.06 15.87 -26.76
CA PHE A 90 1.84 15.67 -28.19
C PHE A 90 1.38 16.94 -28.91
N LEU A 91 0.52 17.75 -28.26
CA LEU A 91 0.13 19.07 -28.79
C LEU A 91 1.33 20.02 -28.93
N PHE A 92 2.26 20.01 -27.98
CA PHE A 92 3.46 20.88 -28.02
C PHE A 92 4.47 20.47 -29.11
N PHE A 93 4.55 19.19 -29.47
CA PHE A 93 5.49 18.68 -30.49
C PHE A 93 4.95 18.78 -31.92
N CYS A 94 3.63 18.83 -32.13
CA CYS A 94 3.04 19.00 -33.47
C CYS A 94 2.90 20.47 -33.92
N THR A 95 3.07 21.44 -33.02
CA THR A 95 3.06 22.88 -33.34
C THR A 95 4.46 23.51 -33.36
N GLY A 96 5.52 22.70 -33.52
CA GLY A 96 6.91 23.14 -33.65
C GLY A 96 7.50 22.77 -34.99
#